data_AF-A0A0Q9PR11-F1
#
_entry.id   AF-A0A0Q9PR11-F1
#
_cell.length_a   1.000
_cell.length_b   1.000
_cell.length_c   1.000
_cell.angle_alpha   90.00
_cell.angle_beta   90.00
_cell.angle_gamma   90.00
#
_symmetry.space_group_name_H-M   'P 1'
#
loop_
_entity.id
_entity.type
_entity.pdbx_description
1 polymer ?
#
loop_
_entity_poly.entity_id
_entity_poly.type
_entity_poly.pdbx_seq_one_letter_code
_entity_poly.pdbx_strand_id
1 'polypeptide(L)'
;MLLVRQDGKLLIEGLHANRLAEPLEASHALTLKGKSAAHWLMALLTCAEALFCLYAFVLCLRTPIPRRKWLWALFTLVGVGTLQFNWVSGAFGILPLSVQFLFGVSAVSAPYGPWILSVSIPLGAICFLARRRHWKAAATPPLPT
;
A
#
# COMPACT_ATOMS: atom_id res chain seq x y z
N MET A 1 -3.79 35.35 -0.70
CA MET A 1 -4.89 36.31 -0.94
C MET A 1 -5.02 37.15 0.31
N LEU A 2 -4.63 38.43 0.25
CA LEU A 2 -4.83 39.37 1.35
C LEU A 2 -6.10 40.17 1.07
N LEU A 3 -6.97 40.24 2.06
CA LEU A 3 -8.22 40.98 2.01
C LEU A 3 -8.09 42.14 3.00
N VAL A 4 -8.07 43.36 2.47
CA VAL A 4 -8.10 44.57 3.28
C VAL A 4 -9.46 45.22 3.08
N ARG A 5 -10.09 45.58 4.20
CA ARG A 5 -11.40 46.24 4.22
C ARG A 5 -11.17 47.74 4.44
N GLN A 6 -11.38 48.54 3.41
CA GLN A 6 -11.38 50.01 3.48
C GLN A 6 -12.74 50.56 3.04
N ASP A 7 -13.29 51.51 3.78
CA ASP A 7 -14.56 52.21 3.50
C ASP A 7 -15.74 51.29 3.15
N GLY A 8 -15.92 50.21 3.91
CA GLY A 8 -17.03 49.26 3.72
C GLY A 8 -16.94 48.41 2.45
N LYS A 9 -15.87 48.56 1.65
CA LYS A 9 -15.60 47.76 0.46
C LYS A 9 -14.49 46.75 0.76
N LEU A 10 -14.73 45.50 0.37
CA LEU A 10 -13.74 44.44 0.46
C LEU A 10 -12.80 44.59 -0.75
N LEU A 11 -11.58 45.06 -0.52
CA LEU A 11 -10.60 45.27 -1.57
C LEU A 11 -9.58 44.13 -1.55
N ILE A 12 -9.38 43.51 -2.72
CA ILE A 12 -8.35 42.50 -2.92
C ILE A 12 -7.07 43.25 -3.22
N GLU A 13 -6.20 43.37 -2.21
CA GLU A 13 -4.98 44.19 -2.27
C GLU A 13 -3.89 43.54 -3.15
N GLY A 14 -3.93 42.21 -3.30
CA GLY A 14 -3.04 41.48 -4.18
C GLY A 14 -3.36 39.99 -4.27
N LEU A 15 -3.39 39.47 -5.50
CA LEU A 15 -3.48 38.04 -5.78
C LEU A 15 -2.09 37.52 -6.16
N HIS A 16 -1.34 37.04 -5.16
CA HIS A 16 -0.10 36.30 -5.42
C HIS A 16 -0.44 34.92 -6.01
N ALA A 17 -0.61 34.86 -7.32
CA ALA A 17 -0.70 33.62 -8.09
C ALA A 17 0.68 33.34 -8.68
N ASN A 18 1.38 32.32 -8.17
CA ASN A 18 2.63 31.90 -8.75
C ASN A 18 2.32 30.98 -9.93
N ARG A 19 2.61 31.42 -11.15
CA ARG A 19 2.39 30.62 -12.36
C ARG A 19 3.52 29.59 -12.44
N LEU A 20 3.24 28.37 -12.03
CA LEU A 20 4.18 27.26 -12.19
C LEU A 20 4.39 27.01 -13.69
N ALA A 21 5.64 26.76 -14.09
CA ALA A 21 6.02 26.59 -15.50
C ALA A 21 5.29 25.42 -16.17
N GLU A 22 4.89 24.42 -15.37
CA GLU A 22 4.05 23.30 -15.80
C GLU A 22 2.86 23.11 -14.84
N PRO A 23 1.73 22.57 -15.32
CA PRO A 23 0.60 22.18 -14.48
C PRO A 23 1.04 21.17 -13.41
N LEU A 24 0.50 21.31 -12.19
CA LEU A 24 0.84 20.44 -11.07
C LEU A 24 0.44 18.97 -11.34
N GLU A 25 -0.59 18.75 -12.16
CA GLU A 25 -0.96 17.40 -12.63
C GLU A 25 0.15 16.77 -13.48
N ALA A 26 0.79 17.56 -14.33
CA ALA A 26 1.79 17.06 -15.28
C ALA A 26 3.10 16.69 -14.57
N SER A 27 3.52 17.49 -13.58
CA SER A 27 4.76 17.25 -12.84
C SER A 27 4.65 16.07 -11.86
N HIS A 28 3.44 15.74 -11.40
CA HIS A 28 3.19 14.64 -10.47
C HIS A 28 2.56 13.39 -11.10
N ALA A 29 2.45 13.36 -12.43
CA ALA A 29 1.90 12.23 -13.16
C ALA A 29 2.69 10.92 -12.91
N LEU A 30 1.96 9.80 -12.88
CA LEU A 30 2.52 8.44 -12.91
C LEU A 30 3.16 8.16 -14.28
N THR A 31 4.34 8.75 -14.53
CA THR A 31 5.14 8.46 -15.72
C THR A 31 6.15 7.36 -15.46
N LEU A 32 6.34 6.51 -16.48
CA LEU A 32 7.34 5.44 -16.50
C LEU A 32 8.65 5.90 -17.19
N LYS A 33 8.63 7.04 -17.89
CA LYS A 33 9.78 7.53 -18.67
C LYS A 33 10.85 8.12 -17.75
N GLY A 34 12.10 7.70 -17.94
CA GLY A 34 13.26 8.25 -17.20
C GLY A 34 13.35 7.85 -15.73
N LYS A 35 12.62 6.81 -15.29
CA LYS A 35 12.61 6.35 -13.90
C LYS A 35 13.79 5.45 -13.57
N SER A 36 14.36 5.64 -12.38
CA SER A 36 15.50 4.87 -11.88
C SER A 36 15.14 3.43 -11.53
N ALA A 37 16.14 2.57 -11.36
CA ALA A 37 15.96 1.18 -10.94
C ALA A 37 15.13 1.02 -9.66
N ALA A 38 15.22 1.98 -8.72
CA ALA A 38 14.45 1.97 -7.47
C ALA A 38 12.93 2.02 -7.69
N HIS A 39 12.46 2.76 -8.72
CA HIS A 39 11.04 2.86 -9.06
C HIS A 39 10.50 1.51 -9.55
N TRP A 40 11.26 0.86 -10.43
CA TRP A 40 10.91 -0.46 -10.96
C TRP A 40 10.94 -1.53 -9.87
N LEU A 41 11.95 -1.48 -8.98
CA LEU A 41 12.02 -2.37 -7.83
C LEU A 41 10.82 -2.18 -6.91
N MET A 42 10.45 -0.94 -6.60
CA MET A 42 9.29 -0.67 -5.75
C MET A 42 7.99 -1.15 -6.41
N ALA A 43 7.78 -0.86 -7.70
CA ALA A 43 6.61 -1.35 -8.44
C ALA A 43 6.54 -2.88 -8.43
N LEU A 44 7.67 -3.56 -8.66
CA LEU A 44 7.75 -5.01 -8.60
C LEU A 44 7.42 -5.54 -7.19
N LEU A 45 7.97 -4.92 -6.14
CA LEU A 45 7.68 -5.29 -4.75
C LEU A 45 6.19 -5.11 -4.42
N THR A 46 5.58 -4.01 -4.84
CA THR A 46 4.14 -3.78 -4.65
C THR A 46 3.30 -4.85 -5.34
N CYS A 47 3.62 -5.19 -6.59
CA CYS A 47 2.90 -6.26 -7.29
C CYS A 47 3.15 -7.64 -6.66
N ALA A 48 4.40 -7.96 -6.33
CA ALA A 48 4.78 -9.24 -5.73
C ALA A 48 4.10 -9.45 -4.38
N GLU A 49 4.07 -8.42 -3.54
CA GLU A 49 3.39 -8.43 -2.24
C GLU A 49 1.88 -8.70 -2.40
N ALA A 50 1.22 -7.96 -3.29
CA ALA A 50 -0.21 -8.14 -3.54
C ALA A 50 -0.54 -9.58 -3.99
N LEU A 51 0.26 -10.11 -4.92
CA LEU A 51 0.12 -11.48 -5.42
C LEU A 51 0.40 -12.52 -4.34
N PHE A 52 1.40 -12.28 -3.49
CA PHE A 52 1.76 -13.18 -2.39
C PHE A 52 0.62 -13.27 -1.36
N CYS A 53 0.09 -12.14 -0.93
CA CYS A 53 -1.07 -12.07 -0.03
C CYS A 53 -2.31 -12.72 -0.65
N LEU A 54 -2.59 -12.46 -1.93
CA LEU A 54 -3.70 -13.08 -2.66
C LEU A 54 -3.54 -14.60 -2.74
N TYR A 55 -2.34 -15.07 -3.08
CA TYR A 55 -2.02 -16.50 -3.11
C TYR A 55 -2.26 -17.15 -1.74
N ALA A 56 -1.73 -16.54 -0.67
CA ALA A 56 -1.92 -17.04 0.70
C ALA A 56 -3.40 -17.05 1.10
N PHE A 57 -4.16 -16.01 0.75
CA PHE A 57 -5.59 -15.91 1.00
C PHE A 57 -6.38 -17.03 0.29
N VAL A 58 -6.17 -17.21 -1.02
CA VAL A 58 -6.83 -18.29 -1.80
C VAL A 58 -6.47 -19.66 -1.22
N LEU A 59 -5.22 -19.85 -0.82
CA LEU A 59 -4.77 -21.09 -0.22
C LEU A 59 -5.36 -21.33 1.17
N CYS A 60 -5.58 -20.27 1.95
CA CYS A 60 -6.29 -20.30 3.23
C CYS A 60 -7.74 -20.71 3.03
N LEU A 61 -8.41 -20.21 2.00
CA LEU A 61 -9.76 -20.64 1.64
C LEU A 61 -9.83 -22.11 1.22
N ARG A 62 -8.79 -22.66 0.59
CA ARG A 62 -8.75 -24.07 0.19
C ARG A 62 -8.28 -25.04 1.27
N THR A 63 -7.64 -24.54 2.33
CA THR A 63 -7.12 -25.40 3.41
C THR A 63 -8.23 -25.73 4.42
N PRO A 64 -8.40 -27.01 4.83
CA PRO A 64 -9.34 -27.38 5.88
C PRO A 64 -8.78 -26.91 7.24
N ILE A 65 -9.17 -25.71 7.67
CA ILE A 65 -8.78 -25.15 8.96
C ILE A 65 -9.89 -25.47 9.97
N PRO A 66 -9.60 -26.19 11.07
CA PRO A 66 -10.63 -26.71 11.97
C PRO A 66 -11.38 -25.63 12.76
N ARG A 67 -10.76 -24.47 13.06
CA ARG A 67 -11.41 -23.35 13.76
C ARG A 67 -10.94 -21.98 13.25
N ARG A 68 -11.84 -21.00 13.25
CA ARG A 68 -11.56 -19.56 12.98
C ARG A 68 -10.92 -19.28 11.61
N LYS A 69 -11.31 -20.05 10.58
CA LYS A 69 -10.82 -19.90 9.19
C LYS A 69 -10.94 -18.46 8.65
N TRP A 70 -12.04 -17.79 8.96
CA TRP A 70 -12.28 -16.41 8.51
C TRP A 70 -11.28 -15.42 9.10
N LEU A 71 -10.94 -15.54 10.39
CA LEU A 71 -9.92 -14.71 11.02
C LEU A 71 -8.55 -14.93 10.38
N TRP A 72 -8.20 -16.18 10.06
CA TRP A 72 -6.97 -16.48 9.34
C TRP A 72 -6.95 -15.87 7.94
N ALA A 73 -8.07 -15.97 7.21
CA ALA A 73 -8.19 -15.38 5.88
C ALA A 73 -8.01 -13.85 5.94
N LEU A 74 -8.70 -13.16 6.86
CA LEU A 74 -8.50 -11.72 7.05
C LEU A 74 -7.07 -11.38 7.47
N PHE A 75 -6.49 -12.17 8.36
CA PHE A 75 -5.11 -11.96 8.82
C PHE A 75 -4.11 -12.05 7.66
N THR A 76 -4.31 -12.92 6.67
CA THR A 76 -3.44 -12.98 5.48
C THR A 76 -3.44 -11.71 4.62
N LEU A 77 -4.43 -10.83 4.78
CA LEU A 77 -4.55 -9.58 4.05
C LEU A 77 -3.98 -8.37 4.81
N VAL A 78 -3.49 -8.59 6.03
CA VAL A 78 -2.94 -7.56 6.90
C VAL A 78 -1.42 -7.60 6.85
N GLY A 79 -0.82 -6.44 6.58
CA GLY A 79 0.61 -6.23 6.69
C GLY A 79 0.97 -5.22 7.79
N VAL A 80 2.17 -5.37 8.34
CA VAL A 80 2.68 -4.57 9.46
C VAL A 80 4.00 -3.92 9.08
N GLY A 81 4.17 -2.65 9.48
CA GLY A 81 5.31 -1.83 9.12
C GLY A 81 5.26 -1.46 7.65
N THR A 82 5.38 -0.17 7.33
CA THR A 82 5.15 0.33 5.97
C THR A 82 6.41 0.98 5.43
N LEU A 83 6.88 0.49 4.29
CA LEU A 83 7.82 1.18 3.42
C LEU A 83 7.01 2.01 2.41
N GLN A 84 7.21 3.32 2.43
CA GLN A 84 6.63 4.26 1.48
C GLN A 84 7.68 4.68 0.46
N PHE A 85 7.23 4.95 -0.74
CA PHE A 85 8.06 5.40 -1.84
C PHE A 85 7.33 6.48 -2.63
N ASN A 86 7.94 7.65 -2.71
CA ASN A 86 7.46 8.74 -3.53
C ASN A 86 7.84 8.49 -4.99
N TRP A 87 6.84 8.25 -5.85
CA TRP A 87 7.04 7.92 -7.26
C TRP A 87 7.67 9.05 -8.08
N VAL A 88 7.53 10.30 -7.64
CA VAL A 88 8.06 11.45 -8.37
C VAL A 88 9.52 11.67 -8.00
N SER A 89 9.81 11.79 -6.70
CA SER A 89 11.15 12.12 -6.20
C SER A 89 12.06 10.91 -6.00
N GLY A 90 11.50 9.70 -5.92
CA GLY A 90 12.24 8.49 -5.54
C GLY A 90 12.59 8.41 -4.05
N ALA A 91 12.02 9.29 -3.22
CA ALA A 91 12.29 9.29 -1.78
C ALA A 91 11.60 8.12 -1.06
N PHE A 92 12.32 7.49 -0.13
CA PHE A 92 11.78 6.45 0.74
C PHE A 92 11.32 7.04 2.08
N GLY A 93 10.25 6.48 2.63
CA GLY A 93 9.79 6.70 4.00
C GLY A 93 9.52 5.37 4.70
N ILE A 94 9.70 5.30 6.01
CA ILE A 94 9.45 4.06 6.78
C ILE A 94 8.58 4.40 7.98
N LEU A 95 7.45 3.70 8.11
CA LEU A 95 6.56 3.74 9.27
C LEU A 95 6.56 2.36 9.93
N PRO A 96 7.47 2.09 10.89
CA PRO A 96 7.63 0.76 11.46
C PRO A 96 6.41 0.32 12.29
N LEU A 97 5.76 1.25 12.99
CA LEU A 97 4.48 1.03 13.68
C LEU A 97 3.32 1.50 12.80
N SER A 98 2.98 0.68 11.82
CA SER A 98 1.79 0.89 10.98
C SER A 98 1.16 -0.43 10.61
N VAL A 99 -0.13 -0.38 10.27
CA VAL A 99 -0.88 -1.54 9.78
C VAL A 99 -1.51 -1.16 8.45
N GLN A 100 -1.26 -1.96 7.43
CA GLN A 100 -1.93 -1.85 6.13
C GLN A 100 -2.90 -3.02 5.95
N PHE A 101 -4.08 -2.70 5.43
CA PHE A 101 -5.08 -3.66 5.00
C PHE A 101 -4.98 -3.85 3.49
N LEU A 102 -5.81 -4.74 2.92
CA LEU A 102 -5.90 -4.97 1.48
C LEU A 102 -4.56 -5.42 0.86
N PHE A 103 -4.09 -6.60 1.28
CA PHE A 103 -2.87 -7.24 0.77
C PHE A 103 -1.56 -6.55 1.18
N GLY A 104 -1.60 -5.66 2.18
CA GLY A 104 -0.41 -5.00 2.69
C GLY A 104 0.21 -3.98 1.74
N VAL A 105 -0.54 -3.50 0.76
CA VAL A 105 -0.09 -2.52 -0.24
C VAL A 105 -1.06 -1.36 -0.38
N SER A 106 -0.54 -0.20 -0.78
CA SER A 106 -1.37 0.94 -1.20
C SER A 106 -0.68 1.80 -2.24
N ALA A 107 -1.48 2.45 -3.08
CA ALA A 107 -1.05 3.46 -4.02
C ALA A 107 -2.00 4.65 -3.89
N VAL A 108 -1.52 5.73 -3.28
CA VAL A 108 -2.35 6.90 -2.96
C VAL A 108 -1.70 8.17 -3.48
N SER A 109 -2.53 9.12 -3.89
CA SER A 109 -2.10 10.46 -4.28
C SER A 109 -3.05 11.46 -3.66
N ALA A 110 -2.51 12.50 -3.03
CA ALA A 110 -3.30 13.68 -2.69
C ALA A 110 -3.73 14.39 -3.99
N PRO A 111 -4.78 15.25 -3.96
CA PRO A 111 -5.13 16.09 -5.10
C PRO A 111 -3.91 16.87 -5.58
N TYR A 112 -3.54 16.66 -6.85
CA TYR A 112 -2.36 17.27 -7.46
C TYR A 112 -1.02 16.95 -6.77
N GLY A 113 -0.97 15.95 -5.89
CA GLY A 113 0.23 15.50 -5.19
C GLY A 113 0.94 14.34 -5.91
N PRO A 114 2.16 13.97 -5.47
CA PRO A 114 2.86 12.81 -6.00
C PRO A 114 2.19 11.50 -5.57
N TRP A 115 2.30 10.50 -6.42
CA TRP A 115 1.91 9.14 -6.08
C TRP A 115 2.86 8.54 -5.05
N ILE A 116 2.29 8.05 -3.95
CA ILE A 116 3.00 7.33 -2.90
C ILE A 116 2.62 5.87 -2.99
N LEU A 117 3.61 5.04 -3.33
CA LEU A 117 3.48 3.58 -3.24
C LEU A 117 3.88 3.15 -1.85
N SER A 118 3.10 2.26 -1.24
CA SER A 118 3.40 1.70 0.06
C SER A 118 3.31 0.20 0.04
N VAL A 119 4.25 -0.45 0.70
CA VAL A 119 4.33 -1.91 0.88
C VAL A 119 4.60 -2.18 2.35
N SER A 120 4.00 -3.23 2.89
CA SER A 120 4.18 -3.65 4.27
C SER A 120 4.62 -5.09 4.37
N ILE A 121 5.00 -5.55 5.56
CA ILE A 121 5.42 -6.94 5.76
C ILE A 121 4.16 -7.80 5.99
N PRO A 122 3.88 -8.82 5.16
CA PRO A 122 2.67 -9.63 5.24
C PRO A 122 2.79 -10.71 6.30
N LEU A 123 2.92 -10.31 7.56
CA LEU A 123 3.11 -11.22 8.69
C LEU A 123 2.01 -12.28 8.74
N GLY A 124 0.76 -11.91 8.42
CA GLY A 124 -0.34 -12.87 8.45
C GLY A 124 -0.27 -13.94 7.36
N ALA A 125 0.13 -13.58 6.14
CA ALA A 125 0.33 -14.54 5.06
C ALA A 125 1.50 -15.49 5.37
N ILE A 126 2.62 -14.96 5.88
CA ILE A 126 3.78 -15.73 6.31
C ILE A 126 3.39 -16.73 7.42
N CYS A 127 2.69 -16.25 8.45
CA CYS A 127 2.23 -17.09 9.57
C CYS A 127 1.28 -18.20 9.12
N PHE A 128 0.35 -17.89 8.20
CA PHE A 128 -0.57 -18.87 7.64
C PHE A 128 0.18 -19.96 6.86
N LEU A 129 1.08 -19.57 5.96
CA LEU A 129 1.84 -20.52 5.13
C LEU A 129 2.71 -21.45 5.98
N ALA A 130 3.32 -20.93 7.04
CA ALA A 130 4.09 -21.71 7.99
C ALA A 130 3.22 -22.74 8.75
N ARG A 131 2.02 -22.35 9.20
CA ARG A 131 1.11 -23.22 9.96
C ARG A 131 0.28 -24.17 9.11
N ARG A 132 0.12 -23.90 7.82
CA ARG A 132 -0.67 -24.70 6.88
C ARG A 132 -0.30 -26.19 6.90
N ARG A 133 0.99 -26.51 7.04
CA ARG A 133 1.48 -27.90 7.05
C ARG A 133 0.87 -28.70 8.20
N HIS A 134 0.76 -28.10 9.39
CA HIS A 134 0.21 -28.77 10.57
C HIS A 134 -1.30 -29.05 10.43
N TRP A 135 -2.07 -28.14 9.83
CA TRP A 135 -3.51 -28.38 9.61
C TRP A 135 -3.78 -29.43 8.55
N LYS A 136 -2.92 -29.54 7.53
CA LYS A 136 -3.00 -30.63 6.55
C LYS A 136 -2.68 -31.99 7.17
N ALA A 137 -1.65 -32.06 8.02
CA ALA A 137 -1.30 -33.29 8.72
C ALA A 137 -2.42 -33.74 9.67
N ALA A 138 -3.00 -32.81 10.45
CA ALA A 138 -4.11 -33.11 11.36
C ALA A 138 -5.41 -33.52 10.64
N ALA A 139 -5.56 -33.17 9.35
CA ALA A 139 -6.73 -33.55 8.54
C ALA A 139 -6.58 -34.92 7.85
N THR A 140 -5.40 -35.53 7.89
CA THR A 140 -5.16 -36.87 7.30
C THR A 140 -5.40 -37.93 8.36
N PRO A 141 -6.37 -38.86 8.19
CA PRO A 141 -6.61 -39.91 9.18
C PRO A 141 -5.40 -40.85 9.28
N PRO A 142 -5.10 -41.43 10.46
CA PRO A 142 -4.04 -42.42 10.61
C PRO A 142 -4.32 -43.63 9.71
N LEU A 143 -3.26 -44.19 9.11
CA LEU A 143 -3.36 -45.39 8.27
C LEU A 143 -3.97 -46.53 9.09
N PRO A 144 -4.89 -47.33 8.53
CA PRO A 144 -5.37 -48.54 9.19
C PRO A 144 -4.18 -49.50 9.38
N THR A 145 -3.89 -49.82 10.64
CA THR A 145 -2.94 -50.86 11.06
C THR A 145 -3.56 -52.24 10.92
#